data_AF-A0A3E2YMS6-F1
#
_entry.id   AF-A0A3E2YMS6-F1
#
_cell.length_a   1.000
_cell.length_b   1.000
_cell.length_c   1.000
_cell.angle_alpha   90.00
_cell.angle_beta   90.00
_cell.angle_gamma   90.00
#
_symmetry.space_group_name_H-M   'P 1'
#
loop_
_entity.id
_entity.type
_entity.pdbx_description
1 polymer ?
#
loop_
_entity_poly.entity_id
_entity_poly.type
_entity_poly.pdbx_seq_one_letter_code
_entity_poly.pdbx_strand_id
1 'polypeptide(L)'
;MAQVYRGGQLHGTGQPARLTPHEVRTRAFDPRRRGVDADQVREFQTRLADELTELYEEVRLLVQENDRLKRALRDWQIMHAQECRPPEPQPPDRGRW
;
A
#
# COMPACT_ATOMS: atom_id res chain seq x y z
N MET A 1 -25.08 14.24 1.92
CA MET A 1 -24.40 12.93 1.84
C MET A 1 -22.90 13.16 2.02
N ALA A 2 -22.39 13.10 3.25
CA ALA A 2 -20.97 13.30 3.53
C ALA A 2 -20.22 11.98 3.32
N GLN A 3 -19.42 11.89 2.27
CA GLN A 3 -18.52 10.76 2.07
C GLN A 3 -17.33 10.90 3.00
N VAL A 4 -17.37 10.13 4.09
CA VAL A 4 -16.23 9.90 4.97
C VAL A 4 -15.27 8.99 4.22
N TYR A 5 -14.07 9.49 3.89
CA TYR A 5 -12.95 8.66 3.44
C TYR A 5 -12.45 7.79 4.60
N ARG A 6 -13.20 6.72 4.88
CA ARG A 6 -12.83 5.65 5.81
C ARG A 6 -11.86 4.72 5.09
N GLY A 7 -10.61 4.71 5.53
CA GLY A 7 -9.66 3.62 5.30
C GLY A 7 -9.09 3.57 3.88
N GLY A 8 -7.87 4.07 3.72
CA GLY A 8 -7.04 3.76 2.57
C GLY A 8 -6.64 2.28 2.61
N GLN A 9 -7.53 1.41 2.14
CA GLN A 9 -7.21 0.04 1.77
C GLN A 9 -7.67 -0.14 0.32
N LEU A 10 -6.80 0.22 -0.63
CA LEU A 10 -6.97 -0.12 -2.04
C LEU A 10 -6.15 -1.38 -2.35
N HIS A 11 -6.53 -2.50 -1.74
CA HIS A 11 -6.12 -3.83 -2.18
C HIS A 11 -7.39 -4.64 -2.40
N GLY A 12 -8.18 -4.21 -3.37
CA GLY A 12 -9.46 -4.81 -3.71
C GLY A 12 -10.03 -4.29 -5.03
N THR A 13 -9.18 -3.69 -5.88
CA THR A 13 -9.50 -3.60 -7.30
C THR A 13 -9.49 -5.04 -7.81
N GLY A 14 -10.45 -5.44 -8.63
CA GLY A 14 -10.53 -6.77 -9.26
C GLY A 14 -9.37 -7.06 -10.23
N GLN A 15 -8.16 -6.62 -9.88
CA GLN A 15 -6.93 -6.92 -10.55
C GLN A 15 -6.63 -8.40 -10.30
N PRO A 16 -6.35 -9.17 -11.37
CA PRO A 16 -5.89 -10.53 -11.20
C PRO A 16 -4.66 -10.53 -10.28
N ALA A 17 -4.51 -11.61 -9.50
CA ALA A 17 -3.35 -11.80 -8.65
C ALA A 17 -2.08 -11.54 -9.47
N ARG A 18 -1.22 -10.64 -8.98
CA ARG A 18 -0.01 -10.30 -9.71
C ARG A 18 0.90 -11.52 -9.75
N LEU A 19 1.52 -11.73 -10.91
CA LEU A 19 2.47 -12.82 -11.11
C LEU A 19 3.62 -12.70 -10.09
N THR A 20 3.93 -13.80 -9.41
CA THR A 20 5.03 -13.83 -8.45
C THR A 20 6.36 -14.11 -9.16
N PRO A 21 7.50 -13.60 -8.64
CA PRO A 21 8.82 -13.96 -9.17
C PRO A 21 9.05 -15.47 -9.24
N HIS A 22 8.54 -16.23 -8.26
CA HIS A 22 8.66 -17.68 -8.27
C HIS A 22 7.89 -18.31 -9.44
N GLU A 23 6.63 -17.91 -9.65
CA GLU A 23 5.83 -18.38 -10.78
C GLU A 23 6.48 -18.06 -12.13
N VAL A 24 7.17 -16.92 -12.26
CA VAL A 24 7.93 -16.58 -13.47
C VAL A 24 9.07 -17.58 -13.69
N ARG A 25 9.88 -17.85 -12.66
CA ARG A 25 11.04 -18.77 -12.77
C ARG A 25 10.64 -20.21 -13.06
N THR A 26 9.49 -20.65 -12.54
CA THR A 26 9.04 -22.04 -12.68
C THR A 26 8.07 -22.25 -13.83
N ARG A 27 7.77 -21.20 -14.63
CA ARG A 27 6.80 -21.32 -15.72
C ARG A 27 7.34 -22.17 -16.86
N ALA A 28 6.80 -23.37 -16.97
CA ALA A 28 7.03 -24.24 -18.12
C ALA A 28 6.16 -23.80 -19.31
N PHE A 29 6.72 -23.93 -20.51
CA PHE A 29 6.02 -23.75 -21.77
C PHE A 29 5.99 -25.08 -22.52
N ASP A 30 4.87 -25.41 -23.16
CA ASP A 30 4.74 -26.64 -23.94
C ASP A 30 5.73 -26.64 -25.12
N PRO A 31 6.47 -27.74 -25.34
CA PRO A 31 7.38 -27.84 -26.47
C PRO A 31 6.62 -27.79 -27.80
N ARG A 32 7.13 -27.00 -28.75
CA ARG A 32 6.57 -26.88 -30.11
C ARG A 32 7.65 -27.19 -31.15
N ARG A 33 7.25 -27.81 -32.27
CA ARG A 33 8.18 -28.18 -33.38
C ARG A 33 8.97 -26.99 -33.96
N ARG A 34 8.43 -25.78 -33.84
CA ARG A 34 9.11 -24.51 -34.08
C ARG A 34 8.83 -23.63 -32.88
N GLY A 35 9.88 -23.12 -32.25
CA GLY A 35 9.80 -22.33 -31.03
C GLY A 35 11.14 -21.66 -30.73
N VAL A 36 11.13 -20.77 -29.75
CA VAL A 36 12.33 -20.12 -29.23
C VAL A 36 13.16 -21.13 -28.44
N ASP A 37 14.47 -20.94 -28.41
CA ASP A 37 15.38 -21.72 -27.58
C ASP A 37 14.94 -21.68 -26.11
N ALA A 38 14.79 -22.87 -25.51
CA ALA A 38 14.31 -23.02 -24.14
C ALA A 38 15.30 -22.43 -23.11
N ASP A 39 16.59 -22.39 -23.41
CA ASP A 39 17.59 -21.83 -22.51
C ASP A 39 17.56 -20.30 -22.53
N GLN A 40 17.39 -19.69 -23.70
CA GLN A 40 17.17 -18.24 -23.81
C GLN A 40 15.88 -17.81 -23.08
N VAL A 41 14.83 -18.61 -23.19
CA VAL A 41 13.57 -18.37 -22.46
C VAL A 41 13.78 -18.46 -20.94
N ARG A 42 14.56 -19.43 -20.45
CA ARG A 42 14.91 -19.55 -19.02
C ARG A 42 15.75 -18.38 -18.53
N GLU A 43 16.73 -17.94 -19.30
CA GLU A 43 17.57 -16.79 -18.97
C GLU A 43 16.71 -15.52 -18.85
N PHE A 44 15.82 -15.29 -19.82
CA PHE A 44 14.90 -14.16 -19.79
C PHE A 44 13.94 -14.23 -18.59
N GLN A 45 13.36 -15.39 -18.29
CA GLN A 45 12.52 -15.57 -17.10
C GLN A 45 13.25 -15.28 -15.80
N THR A 46 14.53 -15.67 -15.71
CA THR A 46 15.35 -15.44 -14.52
C THR A 46 15.52 -13.95 -14.29
N ARG A 47 15.96 -13.21 -15.32
CA ARG A 47 16.09 -11.75 -15.26
C ARG A 47 14.77 -11.06 -14.93
N LEU A 48 13.69 -11.45 -15.59
CA LEU A 48 12.37 -10.88 -15.33
C LEU A 48 11.90 -11.13 -13.89
N ALA A 49 12.19 -12.30 -13.34
CA ALA A 49 11.85 -12.61 -11.96
C ALA A 49 12.68 -11.81 -10.95
N ASP A 50 13.95 -11.53 -11.26
CA ASP A 50 14.81 -10.71 -10.42
C ASP A 50 14.31 -9.25 -10.43
N GLU A 51 14.02 -8.68 -11.61
CA GLU A 51 13.42 -7.34 -11.74
C GLU A 51 12.06 -7.24 -11.00
N LEU A 52 11.22 -8.27 -11.08
CA LEU A 52 9.96 -8.30 -10.31
C LEU A 52 10.19 -8.39 -8.80
N THR A 53 11.27 -9.05 -8.36
CA THR A 53 11.64 -9.12 -6.95
C THR A 53 12.02 -7.73 -6.44
N GLU A 54 12.88 -7.03 -7.17
CA GLU A 54 13.29 -5.67 -6.86
C GLU A 54 12.10 -4.71 -6.79
N LEU A 55 11.22 -4.75 -7.80
CA LEU A 55 10.03 -3.89 -7.84
C LEU A 55 9.07 -4.16 -6.66
N TYR A 56 8.90 -5.41 -6.27
CA TYR A 56 8.04 -5.75 -5.13
C TYR A 56 8.63 -5.30 -3.80
N GLU A 57 9.96 -5.38 -3.64
CA GLU A 57 10.61 -4.81 -2.46
C GLU A 57 10.50 -3.28 -2.43
N GLU A 58 10.68 -2.58 -3.56
CA GLU A 58 10.49 -1.14 -3.62
C GLU A 58 9.05 -0.71 -3.28
N VAL A 59 8.04 -1.39 -3.85
CA VAL A 59 6.63 -1.12 -3.51
C VAL A 59 6.38 -1.38 -2.03
N ARG A 60 6.94 -2.46 -1.47
CA ARG A 60 6.82 -2.78 -0.06
C ARG A 60 7.43 -1.70 0.82
N LEU A 61 8.59 -1.15 0.46
CA LEU A 61 9.24 -0.05 1.17
C LEU A 61 8.40 1.24 1.09
N LEU A 62 7.88 1.57 -0.08
CA LEU A 62 7.01 2.74 -0.27
C LEU A 62 5.72 2.64 0.56
N VAL A 63 5.11 1.45 0.65
CA VAL A 63 3.93 1.23 1.50
C VAL A 63 4.29 1.44 2.97
N GLN A 64 5.41 0.90 3.43
CA GLN A 64 5.87 1.09 4.81
C GLN A 64 6.12 2.56 5.15
N GLU A 65 6.77 3.31 4.25
CA GLU A 65 7.02 4.73 4.45
C GLU A 65 5.72 5.53 4.43
N ASN A 66 4.81 5.20 3.51
CA ASN A 66 3.49 5.83 3.46
C ASN A 66 2.71 5.62 4.76
N ASP A 67 2.76 4.41 5.33
CA ASP A 67 2.11 4.07 6.59
C ASP A 67 2.78 4.76 7.79
N ARG A 68 4.10 4.97 7.75
CA ARG A 68 4.82 5.78 8.74
C ARG A 68 4.36 7.24 8.67
N LEU A 69 4.32 7.83 7.47
CA LEU A 69 3.88 9.22 7.27
C LEU A 69 2.42 9.43 7.69
N LYS A 70 1.53 8.51 7.32
CA LYS A 70 0.12 8.53 7.75
C LYS A 70 -0.04 8.48 9.27
N ARG A 71 0.78 7.68 9.96
CA ARG A 71 0.79 7.62 11.43
C ARG A 71 1.25 8.95 12.03
N ALA A 72 2.38 9.47 11.59
CA ALA A 72 2.89 10.76 12.07
C ALA A 72 1.87 11.89 11.87
N LEU A 73 1.20 11.93 10.71
CA LEU A 73 0.13 12.90 10.45
C LEU A 73 -1.05 12.74 11.41
N ARG A 74 -1.49 11.50 11.66
CA ARG A 74 -2.59 11.22 12.59
C ARG A 74 -2.23 11.63 14.02
N ASP A 75 -1.03 11.31 14.46
CA ASP A 75 -0.56 11.64 15.81
C ASP A 75 -0.50 13.16 16.01
N TRP A 76 0.03 13.89 15.02
CA TRP A 76 0.01 15.35 15.01
C TRP A 76 -1.42 15.92 15.05
N GLN A 77 -2.35 15.38 14.24
CA GLN A 77 -3.75 15.80 14.25
C GLN A 77 -4.43 15.56 15.61
N ILE A 78 -4.11 14.46 16.29
CA ILE A 78 -4.64 14.16 17.63
C ILE A 78 -4.10 15.16 18.65
N MET A 79 -2.79 15.40 18.65
CA MET A 79 -2.16 16.39 19.55
C MET A 79 -2.77 17.79 19.34
N HIS A 80 -2.85 18.23 18.08
CA HIS A 80 -3.38 19.55 17.76
C HIS A 80 -4.88 19.68 18.10
N ALA A 81 -5.68 18.64 17.90
CA ALA A 81 -7.10 18.66 18.29
C ALA A 81 -7.30 18.77 19.81
N GLN A 82 -6.36 18.26 20.63
CA GLN A 82 -6.39 18.42 22.08
C GLN A 82 -6.01 19.84 22.49
N GLU A 83 -5.03 20.45 21.84
CA GLU A 83 -4.59 21.83 22.06
C GLU A 83 -5.66 22.86 21.64
N CYS A 84 -6.42 22.57 20.57
CA CYS A 84 -7.49 23.44 20.08
C CYS A 84 -8.86 23.20 20.74
N ARG A 85 -8.94 22.46 21.86
CA ARG A 85 -10.21 22.27 22.56
C ARG A 85 -10.70 23.62 23.10
N PRO A 86 -11.86 24.14 22.63
CA PRO A 86 -12.39 25.39 23.14
C PRO A 86 -12.70 25.23 24.64
N PRO A 87 -12.47 26.27 25.46
CA PRO A 87 -12.81 26.23 26.87
C PRO A 87 -14.29 25.88 27.02
N GLU A 88 -14.60 24.96 27.95
CA GLU A 88 -15.99 24.59 28.23
C GLU A 88 -16.81 25.87 28.52
N PRO A 89 -18.02 26.00 27.94
CA PRO A 89 -18.86 27.15 28.21
C PRO A 89 -19.09 27.23 29.71
N GLN A 90 -18.58 28.31 30.32
CA GLN A 90 -18.76 28.57 31.74
C GLN A 90 -20.26 28.58 32.03
N PRO A 91 -20.74 27.84 33.05
CA PRO A 91 -22.16 27.86 33.40
C PRO A 91 -22.58 29.31 33.63
N PRO A 92 -23.76 29.74 33.13
CA PRO A 92 -24.17 31.13 33.20
C PRO A 92 -24.11 31.58 34.65
N ASP A 93 -23.38 32.67 34.89
CA ASP A 93 -23.18 33.27 36.20
C ASP A 93 -24.55 33.57 36.80
N ARG A 94 -25.02 32.67 37.67
CA ARG A 94 -26.25 32.87 38.43
C ARG A 94 -25.89 33.83 39.54
N GLY A 95 -25.88 35.11 39.18
CA GLY A 95 -25.72 36.22 40.09
C GLY A 95 -26.52 35.98 41.36
N ARG A 96 -25.80 36.02 42.49
CA ARG A 96 -26.33 35.89 43.83
C ARG A 96 -27.13 37.18 44.10
N TRP A 97 -28.46 37.05 44.18
CA TRP A 97 -29.33 38.08 44.75
C TRP A 97 -29.14 38.16 46.26
#